data_AF-A0A136ISH9-F1
#
_entry.id   AF-A0A136ISH9-F1
#
_cell.length_a   1.000
_cell.length_b   1.000
_cell.length_c   1.000
_cell.angle_alpha   90.00
_cell.angle_beta   90.00
_cell.angle_gamma   90.00
#
_symmetry.space_group_name_H-M   'P 1'
#
loop_
_entity.id
_entity.type
_entity.pdbx_description
1 polymer ?
#
loop_
_entity_poly.entity_id
_entity_poly.type
_entity_poly.pdbx_seq_one_letter_code
_entity_poly.pdbx_strand_id
1 'polypeptide(L)'
;MQLLAILLGGATLVTAHGYIDSATIGGTSYQFYQPYSDPYTSPPPQRVSRPVQGNGPVESVTLADIQCGGYSAGGVVGSSPAALHAPAAAGSKVTLRWTLWPESHVGPTITYMARCPDSGCNNWMPGTSAVWFKVHEQGRQGTSNSWGASPLMVSGNAGYSYTIPSCLKAGNYLVRHELIALHSAFSYPGAQFYPGCHQLKVTGGGSATPGNLVAFPGAYKSTDPGITYDAYKAQTYIIPGPAVFSC
;
A
#
# COMPACT_ATOMS: atom_id res chain seq x y z
N MET A 1 -10.64 56.39 -15.72
CA MET A 1 -10.24 55.05 -16.17
C MET A 1 -9.33 54.44 -15.11
N GLN A 2 -9.89 53.69 -14.16
CA GLN A 2 -9.14 52.94 -13.15
C GLN A 2 -9.26 51.46 -13.52
N LEU A 3 -8.14 50.86 -13.91
CA LEU A 3 -8.04 49.43 -14.21
C LEU A 3 -8.06 48.65 -12.89
N LEU A 4 -9.16 47.93 -12.64
CA LEU A 4 -9.18 46.87 -11.64
C LEU A 4 -8.37 45.69 -12.18
N ALA A 5 -7.18 45.45 -11.61
CA ALA A 5 -6.46 44.21 -11.81
C ALA A 5 -7.05 43.14 -10.88
N ILE A 6 -7.76 42.16 -11.46
CA ILE A 6 -8.22 40.98 -10.74
C ILE A 6 -7.04 40.01 -10.67
N LEU A 7 -6.41 39.86 -9.50
CA LEU A 7 -5.51 38.75 -9.22
C LEU A 7 -6.35 37.47 -9.06
N LEU A 8 -6.36 36.59 -10.07
CA LEU A 8 -6.76 35.19 -9.86
C LEU A 8 -5.65 34.50 -9.09
N GLY A 9 -5.80 34.40 -7.77
CA GLY A 9 -5.00 33.48 -6.96
C GLY A 9 -5.36 32.04 -7.32
N GLY A 10 -4.49 31.35 -8.04
CA GLY A 10 -4.60 29.91 -8.25
C GLY A 10 -4.36 29.21 -6.91
N ALA A 11 -5.41 28.65 -6.31
CA ALA A 11 -5.26 27.78 -5.16
C ALA A 11 -4.48 26.54 -5.60
N THR A 12 -3.21 26.44 -5.20
CA THR A 12 -2.47 25.19 -5.29
C THR A 12 -3.15 24.21 -4.33
N LEU A 13 -3.92 23.27 -4.87
CA LEU A 13 -4.41 22.13 -4.11
C LEU A 13 -3.20 21.29 -3.73
N VAL A 14 -2.64 21.54 -2.54
CA VAL A 14 -1.65 20.65 -1.94
C VAL A 14 -2.40 19.38 -1.56
N THR A 15 -2.30 18.34 -2.40
CA THR A 15 -2.75 17.01 -2.02
C THR A 15 -1.83 16.52 -0.91
N ALA A 16 -2.30 16.61 0.33
CA ALA A 16 -1.51 16.27 1.50
C ALA A 16 -1.35 14.75 1.71
N HIS A 17 -1.97 13.92 0.87
CA HIS A 17 -2.17 12.48 1.09
C HIS A 17 -2.32 11.75 -0.26
N GLY A 18 -2.21 10.42 -0.28
CA GLY A 18 -2.27 9.65 -1.54
C GLY A 18 -2.81 8.23 -1.46
N TYR A 19 -3.08 7.65 -2.62
CA TYR A 19 -3.48 6.25 -2.81
C TYR A 19 -2.88 5.69 -4.11
N ILE A 20 -2.96 4.38 -4.32
CA ILE A 20 -2.52 3.75 -5.57
C ILE A 20 -3.57 4.01 -6.64
N ASP A 21 -3.21 4.80 -7.65
CA ASP A 21 -4.10 5.16 -8.75
C ASP A 21 -4.25 4.02 -9.77
N SER A 22 -3.14 3.42 -10.18
CA SER A 22 -3.12 2.38 -11.20
C SER A 22 -1.92 1.45 -11.06
N ALA A 23 -1.92 0.34 -11.80
CA ALA A 23 -0.79 -0.58 -11.86
C ALA A 23 -0.55 -1.13 -13.26
N THR A 24 0.68 -1.53 -13.54
CA THR A 24 1.02 -2.42 -14.66
C THR A 24 1.35 -3.80 -14.11
N ILE A 25 0.54 -4.80 -14.47
CA ILE A 25 0.63 -6.18 -14.00
C ILE A 25 0.58 -7.09 -15.22
N GLY A 26 1.56 -7.98 -15.38
CA GLY A 26 1.61 -8.88 -16.54
C GLY A 26 1.67 -8.15 -17.89
N GLY A 27 2.18 -6.92 -17.93
CA GLY A 27 2.20 -6.05 -19.12
C GLY A 27 0.90 -5.30 -19.40
N THR A 28 -0.17 -5.54 -18.63
CA THR A 28 -1.47 -4.86 -18.78
C THR A 28 -1.63 -3.74 -17.76
N SER A 29 -2.21 -2.62 -18.18
CA SER A 29 -2.58 -1.51 -17.28
C SER A 29 -3.92 -1.79 -16.61
N TYR A 30 -3.96 -1.60 -15.29
CA TYR A 30 -5.16 -1.73 -14.47
C TYR A 30 -5.39 -0.43 -13.71
N GLN A 31 -6.53 0.21 -13.94
CA GLN A 31 -6.99 1.28 -13.07
C GLN A 31 -7.44 0.66 -11.75
N PHE A 32 -6.85 1.13 -10.65
CA PHE A 32 -7.24 0.72 -9.31
C PHE A 32 -8.48 1.49 -8.86
N TYR A 33 -9.05 1.06 -7.74
CA TYR A 33 -10.21 1.68 -7.13
C TYR A 33 -10.00 3.18 -6.94
N GLN A 34 -10.95 3.96 -7.41
CA GLN A 34 -10.92 5.41 -7.33
C GLN A 34 -11.87 5.89 -6.23
N PRO A 35 -11.38 6.20 -5.01
CA PRO A 35 -12.25 6.52 -3.88
C PRO A 35 -13.09 7.77 -4.08
N TYR A 36 -12.69 8.66 -5.00
CA TYR A 36 -13.40 9.90 -5.31
C TYR A 36 -14.28 9.80 -6.57
N SER A 37 -14.39 8.62 -7.21
CA SER A 37 -15.17 8.44 -8.43
C SER A 37 -16.01 7.16 -8.44
N ASP A 38 -15.44 6.03 -8.02
CA ASP A 38 -16.12 4.73 -8.04
C ASP A 38 -17.39 4.69 -7.17
N PRO A 39 -17.43 5.27 -5.94
CA PRO A 39 -18.67 5.34 -5.13
C PRO A 39 -19.82 6.10 -5.80
N TYR A 40 -19.51 6.99 -6.74
CA TYR A 40 -20.47 7.89 -7.38
C TYR A 40 -20.82 7.45 -8.81
N THR A 41 -20.34 6.27 -9.23
CA THR A 41 -20.56 5.72 -10.58
C THR A 41 -21.57 4.56 -10.52
N SER A 42 -22.52 4.52 -11.47
CA SER A 42 -23.55 3.48 -11.54
C SER A 42 -23.64 2.86 -12.95
N PRO A 43 -23.41 1.54 -13.11
CA PRO A 43 -22.95 0.60 -12.08
C PRO A 43 -21.49 0.88 -11.65
N PRO A 44 -21.09 0.57 -10.39
CA PRO A 44 -19.70 0.73 -9.96
C PRO A 44 -18.75 -0.10 -10.82
N PRO A 45 -17.61 0.45 -11.27
CA PRO A 45 -16.62 -0.30 -12.03
C PRO A 45 -16.05 -1.48 -11.24
N GLN A 46 -15.89 -2.63 -11.90
CA GLN A 46 -15.19 -3.77 -11.32
C GLN A 46 -13.68 -3.55 -11.35
N ARG A 47 -13.02 -3.73 -10.21
CA ARG A 47 -11.58 -3.49 -10.02
C ARG A 47 -10.83 -4.76 -9.62
N VAL A 48 -9.52 -4.76 -9.85
CA VAL A 48 -8.58 -5.76 -9.30
C VAL A 48 -8.11 -5.38 -7.90
N SER A 49 -8.21 -4.10 -7.54
CA SER A 49 -7.88 -3.60 -6.20
C SER A 49 -9.11 -3.48 -5.33
N ARG A 50 -8.92 -3.65 -4.03
CA ARG A 50 -9.97 -3.47 -3.03
C ARG A 50 -10.28 -1.99 -2.81
N PRO A 51 -11.50 -1.65 -2.36
CA PRO A 51 -11.84 -0.28 -2.00
C PRO A 51 -10.95 0.27 -0.89
N VAL A 52 -10.62 1.56 -0.97
CA VAL A 52 -10.00 2.32 0.12
C VAL A 52 -10.91 3.51 0.47
N GLN A 53 -10.81 3.99 1.70
CA GLN A 53 -11.62 5.09 2.24
C GLN A 53 -11.43 6.43 1.52
N GLY A 54 -10.33 6.60 0.78
CA GLY A 54 -9.82 7.88 0.34
C GLY A 54 -8.31 7.86 0.29
N ASN A 55 -7.70 9.04 0.35
CA ASN A 55 -6.26 9.22 0.43
C ASN A 55 -5.72 9.27 1.87
N GLY A 56 -6.57 9.42 2.89
CA GLY A 56 -6.16 9.57 4.29
C GLY A 56 -5.54 8.31 4.91
N PRO A 57 -4.82 8.43 6.04
CA PRO A 57 -4.11 7.32 6.65
C PRO A 57 -5.02 6.44 7.53
N VAL A 58 -4.54 5.24 7.80
CA VAL A 58 -4.86 4.48 9.01
C VAL A 58 -3.83 4.85 10.07
N GLU A 59 -4.23 5.10 11.31
CA GLU A 59 -3.30 5.55 12.38
C GLU A 59 -3.13 4.54 13.51
N SER A 60 -3.89 3.44 13.48
CA SER A 60 -3.84 2.39 14.51
C SER A 60 -3.47 1.03 13.94
N VAL A 61 -2.45 0.41 14.52
CA VAL A 61 -2.00 -0.95 14.14
C VAL A 61 -2.92 -2.06 14.64
N THR A 62 -3.90 -1.74 15.49
CA THR A 62 -4.82 -2.73 16.09
C THR A 62 -6.15 -2.83 15.35
N LEU A 63 -6.46 -1.90 14.45
CA LEU A 63 -7.71 -1.88 13.68
C LEU A 63 -7.64 -2.80 12.47
N ALA A 64 -8.78 -3.33 12.03
CA ALA A 64 -8.89 -4.08 10.78
C ALA A 64 -8.43 -3.26 9.55
N ASP A 65 -8.57 -1.93 9.63
CA ASP A 65 -8.19 -0.96 8.60
C ASP A 65 -6.73 -1.11 8.14
N ILE A 66 -5.83 -1.56 9.03
CA ILE A 66 -4.40 -1.74 8.72
C ILE A 66 -4.17 -2.80 7.63
N GLN A 67 -5.13 -3.68 7.37
CA GLN A 67 -4.99 -4.76 6.41
C GLN A 67 -5.02 -4.27 4.96
N CYS A 68 -6.07 -3.56 4.56
CA CYS A 68 -6.29 -3.17 3.15
C CYS A 68 -6.86 -1.77 2.96
N GLY A 69 -6.85 -0.94 4.01
CA GLY A 69 -7.54 0.34 4.07
C GLY A 69 -8.80 0.26 4.93
N GLY A 70 -9.34 1.43 5.26
CA GLY A 70 -10.46 1.64 6.16
C GLY A 70 -10.31 2.98 6.91
N TYR A 71 -11.42 3.49 7.42
CA TYR A 71 -11.47 4.60 8.35
C TYR A 71 -12.58 4.34 9.38
N SER A 72 -12.29 3.44 10.32
CA SER A 72 -13.26 2.99 11.33
C SER A 72 -13.84 4.17 12.13
N ALA A 73 -13.05 5.22 12.40
CA ALA A 73 -13.51 6.43 13.08
C ALA A 73 -14.58 7.21 12.30
N GLY A 74 -14.61 7.09 10.97
CA GLY A 74 -15.66 7.66 10.10
C GLY A 74 -16.65 6.64 9.57
N GLY A 75 -16.72 5.45 10.16
CA GLY A 75 -17.71 4.42 9.83
C GLY A 75 -17.36 3.50 8.67
N VAL A 76 -16.18 3.62 8.05
CA VAL A 76 -15.71 2.70 7.01
C VAL A 76 -14.79 1.66 7.64
N VAL A 77 -15.35 0.57 8.16
CA VAL A 77 -14.56 -0.46 8.85
C VAL A 77 -13.88 -1.38 7.83
N GLY A 78 -12.56 -1.31 7.75
CA GLY A 78 -11.76 -2.12 6.85
C GLY A 78 -12.05 -1.86 5.37
N SER A 79 -11.83 -2.89 4.57
CA SER A 79 -12.04 -2.92 3.13
C SER A 79 -12.83 -4.17 2.74
N SER A 80 -13.23 -4.30 1.47
CA SER A 80 -13.98 -5.43 0.94
C SER A 80 -13.26 -6.10 -0.23
N PRO A 81 -13.53 -7.38 -0.54
CA PRO A 81 -12.94 -8.06 -1.69
C PRO A 81 -13.21 -7.34 -3.01
N ALA A 82 -12.23 -7.38 -3.92
CA ALA A 82 -12.38 -6.86 -5.28
C ALA A 82 -12.98 -7.93 -6.20
N ALA A 83 -13.68 -7.52 -7.25
CA ALA A 83 -14.36 -8.45 -8.14
C ALA A 83 -13.40 -9.26 -9.03
N LEU A 84 -12.24 -8.69 -9.40
CA LEU A 84 -11.36 -9.23 -10.44
C LEU A 84 -9.98 -9.64 -9.90
N HIS A 85 -9.26 -10.44 -10.69
CA HIS A 85 -7.85 -10.78 -10.49
C HIS A 85 -7.03 -10.39 -11.72
N ALA A 86 -5.85 -9.82 -11.53
CA ALA A 86 -4.91 -9.58 -12.61
C ALA A 86 -4.01 -10.81 -12.84
N PRO A 87 -3.97 -11.42 -14.02
CA PRO A 87 -3.03 -12.49 -14.34
C PRO A 87 -1.59 -11.98 -14.33
N ALA A 88 -0.67 -12.71 -13.70
CA ALA A 88 0.75 -12.39 -13.69
C ALA A 88 1.60 -13.65 -13.54
N ALA A 89 2.72 -13.75 -14.26
CA ALA A 89 3.64 -14.86 -14.07
C ALA A 89 4.42 -14.69 -12.76
N ALA A 90 4.68 -15.77 -12.04
CA ALA A 90 5.70 -15.77 -10.98
C ALA A 90 7.04 -15.31 -11.56
N GLY A 91 7.79 -14.49 -10.81
CA GLY A 91 9.02 -13.84 -11.28
C GLY A 91 8.81 -12.55 -12.08
N SER A 92 7.56 -12.24 -12.47
CA SER A 92 7.26 -11.00 -13.18
C SER A 92 7.25 -9.77 -12.26
N LYS A 93 7.61 -8.61 -12.82
CA LYS A 93 7.56 -7.31 -12.15
C LYS A 93 6.14 -6.74 -12.20
N VAL A 94 5.70 -6.18 -11.08
CA VAL A 94 4.50 -5.35 -10.97
C VAL A 94 4.93 -3.91 -10.68
N THR A 95 4.33 -2.94 -11.37
CA THR A 95 4.54 -1.51 -11.11
C THR A 95 3.26 -0.88 -10.60
N LEU A 96 3.30 -0.26 -9.42
CA LEU A 96 2.21 0.47 -8.79
C LEU A 96 2.46 1.98 -8.95
N ARG A 97 1.46 2.73 -9.41
CA ARG A 97 1.52 4.18 -9.58
C ARG A 97 0.68 4.82 -8.50
N TRP A 98 1.35 5.50 -7.59
CA TRP A 98 0.70 6.33 -6.58
C TRP A 98 0.30 7.67 -7.18
N THR A 99 -0.75 8.28 -6.64
CA THR A 99 -0.90 9.74 -6.74
C THR A 99 0.36 10.43 -6.22
N LEU A 100 0.63 11.68 -6.61
CA LEU A 100 1.83 12.39 -6.16
C LEU A 100 1.96 12.34 -4.63
N TRP A 101 3.07 11.82 -4.13
CA TRP A 101 3.29 11.63 -2.71
C TRP A 101 3.85 12.91 -2.08
N PRO A 102 3.35 13.37 -0.92
CA PRO A 102 3.86 14.59 -0.29
C PRO A 102 5.30 14.43 0.17
N GLU A 103 6.16 15.42 -0.10
CA GLU A 103 7.58 15.40 0.28
C GLU A 103 7.81 15.21 1.79
N SER A 104 6.90 15.73 2.62
CA SER A 104 6.99 15.58 4.07
C SER A 104 6.79 14.14 4.54
N HIS A 105 6.09 13.30 3.76
CA HIS A 105 5.68 11.95 4.16
C HIS A 105 6.78 10.92 3.93
N VAL A 106 7.96 11.17 4.50
CA VAL A 106 9.08 10.24 4.50
C VAL A 106 8.74 8.94 5.19
N GLY A 107 9.31 7.83 4.71
CA GLY A 107 9.13 6.52 5.33
C GLY A 107 9.26 5.34 4.36
N PRO A 108 9.11 4.11 4.87
CA PRO A 108 9.33 2.92 4.07
C PRO A 108 8.20 2.65 3.08
N THR A 109 8.53 1.84 2.07
CA THR A 109 7.56 1.10 1.26
C THR A 109 7.66 -0.38 1.61
N ILE A 110 6.52 -1.05 1.76
CA ILE A 110 6.48 -2.48 2.11
C ILE A 110 5.42 -3.17 1.26
N THR A 111 5.71 -4.39 0.79
CA THR A 111 4.76 -5.23 0.07
C THR A 111 4.73 -6.63 0.66
N TYR A 112 3.52 -7.12 0.88
CA TYR A 112 3.19 -8.45 1.34
C TYR A 112 2.34 -9.17 0.32
N MET A 113 2.36 -10.49 0.37
CA MET A 113 1.42 -11.35 -0.33
C MET A 113 0.79 -12.33 0.64
N ALA A 114 -0.42 -12.78 0.34
CA ALA A 114 -1.13 -13.85 1.02
C ALA A 114 -1.81 -14.73 -0.03
N ARG A 115 -1.69 -16.06 0.10
CA ARG A 115 -2.39 -16.98 -0.79
C ARG A 115 -3.88 -17.00 -0.43
N CYS A 116 -4.75 -16.73 -1.40
CA CYS A 116 -6.19 -16.86 -1.26
C CYS A 116 -6.61 -18.34 -1.33
N PRO A 117 -7.83 -18.70 -0.91
CA PRO A 117 -8.42 -19.98 -1.26
C PRO A 117 -8.36 -20.24 -2.77
N ASP A 118 -8.32 -21.51 -3.18
CA ASP A 118 -8.27 -21.86 -4.61
C ASP A 118 -9.53 -21.36 -5.37
N SER A 119 -10.64 -21.15 -4.66
CA SER A 119 -11.86 -20.52 -5.19
C SER A 119 -11.71 -19.03 -5.55
N GLY A 120 -10.64 -18.35 -5.10
CA GLY A 120 -10.35 -16.96 -5.42
C GLY A 120 -10.31 -16.01 -4.22
N CYS A 121 -9.84 -14.79 -4.48
CA CYS A 121 -9.79 -13.70 -3.49
C CYS A 121 -11.07 -12.87 -3.43
N ASN A 122 -11.94 -12.98 -4.45
CA ASN A 122 -13.10 -12.12 -4.66
C ASN A 122 -14.22 -12.27 -3.62
N ASN A 123 -14.16 -13.31 -2.79
CA ASN A 123 -15.08 -13.53 -1.65
C ASN A 123 -14.32 -13.87 -0.36
N TRP A 124 -13.05 -13.48 -0.25
CA TRP A 124 -12.21 -13.88 0.88
C TRP A 124 -11.71 -12.68 1.68
N MET A 125 -11.90 -12.72 3.00
CA MET A 125 -11.32 -11.77 3.95
C MET A 125 -10.43 -12.54 4.93
N PRO A 126 -9.11 -12.27 4.99
CA PRO A 126 -8.21 -12.94 5.93
C PRO A 126 -8.56 -12.73 7.41
N GLY A 127 -9.18 -11.59 7.75
CA GLY A 127 -9.44 -11.21 9.14
C GLY A 127 -8.13 -11.15 9.94
N THR A 128 -8.10 -11.83 11.09
CA THR A 128 -6.92 -11.91 11.97
C THR A 128 -6.03 -13.13 11.70
N SER A 129 -6.24 -13.84 10.59
CA SER A 129 -5.46 -15.03 10.25
C SER A 129 -4.02 -14.65 9.85
N ALA A 130 -3.04 -15.42 10.34
CA ALA A 130 -1.65 -15.27 9.96
C ALA A 130 -1.40 -15.86 8.57
N VAL A 131 -1.53 -15.05 7.52
CA VAL A 131 -1.46 -15.47 6.11
C VAL A 131 -0.48 -14.67 5.26
N TRP A 132 0.05 -13.57 5.81
CA TRP A 132 0.84 -12.60 5.06
C TRP A 132 2.32 -12.91 5.18
N PHE A 133 3.03 -12.95 4.05
CA PHE A 133 4.49 -12.99 3.98
C PHE A 133 4.99 -11.76 3.24
N LYS A 134 6.09 -11.18 3.72
CA LYS A 134 6.68 -9.99 3.11
C LYS A 134 7.45 -10.38 1.85
N VAL A 135 7.29 -9.65 0.76
CA VAL A 135 7.97 -9.94 -0.54
C VAL A 135 8.93 -8.85 -0.97
N HIS A 136 8.76 -7.64 -0.44
CA HIS A 136 9.66 -6.52 -0.73
C HIS A 136 9.54 -5.46 0.36
N GLU A 137 10.67 -4.81 0.66
CA GLU A 137 10.71 -3.65 1.55
C GLU A 137 11.85 -2.71 1.15
N GLN A 138 11.64 -1.41 1.36
CA GLN A 138 12.68 -0.40 1.30
C GLN A 138 12.46 0.63 2.40
N GLY A 139 13.47 0.83 3.25
CA GLY A 139 13.44 1.74 4.39
C GLY A 139 14.27 3.01 4.16
N ARG A 140 14.89 3.50 5.23
CA ARG A 140 15.84 4.61 5.19
C ARG A 140 17.19 4.16 4.65
N GLN A 141 17.82 4.96 3.79
CA GLN A 141 19.18 4.70 3.32
C GLN A 141 20.20 5.21 4.34
N GLY A 142 20.71 4.29 5.17
CA GLY A 142 21.62 4.62 6.28
C GLY A 142 20.96 5.59 7.25
N THR A 143 21.55 6.78 7.41
CA THR A 143 21.02 7.88 8.24
C THR A 143 20.59 9.10 7.40
N SER A 144 20.50 8.96 6.07
CA SER A 144 20.15 10.06 5.15
C SER A 144 18.66 10.41 5.20
N ASN A 145 18.22 11.44 4.46
CA ASN A 145 16.80 11.73 4.26
C ASN A 145 16.21 11.03 3.03
N SER A 146 16.89 10.00 2.50
CA SER A 146 16.39 9.17 1.41
C SER A 146 15.71 7.93 1.96
N TRP A 147 14.47 7.72 1.52
CA TRP A 147 13.57 6.68 2.00
C TRP A 147 12.96 5.89 0.85
N GLY A 148 12.38 4.72 1.15
CA GLY A 148 11.62 3.94 0.16
C GLY A 148 10.51 4.72 -0.54
N ALA A 149 9.90 5.70 0.14
CA ALA A 149 8.86 6.56 -0.45
C ALA A 149 9.41 7.75 -1.27
N SER A 150 10.69 8.11 -1.14
CA SER A 150 11.26 9.31 -1.79
C SER A 150 11.07 9.35 -3.31
N PRO A 151 11.21 8.24 -4.07
CA PRO A 151 10.97 8.26 -5.51
C PRO A 151 9.54 8.64 -5.93
N LEU A 152 8.55 8.46 -5.04
CA LEU A 152 7.13 8.75 -5.31
C LEU A 152 6.78 10.22 -5.09
N MET A 153 7.69 11.00 -4.51
CA MET A 153 7.50 12.43 -4.21
C MET A 153 7.75 13.34 -5.41
N VAL A 154 8.23 12.79 -6.52
CA VAL A 154 8.55 13.55 -7.74
C VAL A 154 7.40 13.45 -8.74
N SER A 155 7.01 14.59 -9.32
CA SER A 155 6.01 14.61 -10.40
C SER A 155 6.51 13.82 -11.61
N GLY A 156 5.64 13.00 -12.21
CA GLY A 156 6.00 12.11 -13.31
C GLY A 156 6.88 10.92 -12.90
N ASN A 157 6.91 10.55 -11.61
CA ASN A 157 7.65 9.38 -11.14
C ASN A 157 7.23 8.10 -11.87
N ALA A 158 8.15 7.13 -11.92
CA ALA A 158 7.93 5.84 -12.58
C ALA A 158 7.03 4.88 -11.77
N GLY A 159 6.57 5.27 -10.59
CA GLY A 159 5.89 4.42 -9.63
C GLY A 159 6.85 3.55 -8.81
N TYR A 160 6.25 2.71 -7.96
CA TYR A 160 6.92 1.70 -7.16
C TYR A 160 6.88 0.35 -7.88
N SER A 161 7.92 -0.47 -7.77
CA SER A 161 7.92 -1.82 -8.33
C SER A 161 8.27 -2.88 -7.30
N TYR A 162 7.63 -4.03 -7.41
CA TYR A 162 8.01 -5.26 -6.72
C TYR A 162 7.98 -6.44 -7.69
N THR A 163 8.68 -7.52 -7.35
CA THR A 163 8.70 -8.74 -8.15
C THR A 163 7.91 -9.83 -7.43
N ILE A 164 7.02 -10.52 -8.15
CA ILE A 164 6.33 -11.70 -7.60
C ILE A 164 7.40 -12.80 -7.43
N PRO A 165 7.60 -13.40 -6.24
CA PRO A 165 8.64 -14.40 -6.08
C PRO A 165 8.46 -15.58 -7.06
N SER A 166 9.53 -15.95 -7.75
CA SER A 166 9.49 -16.91 -8.87
C SER A 166 9.16 -18.33 -8.45
N CYS A 167 9.44 -18.71 -7.20
CA CYS A 167 9.21 -20.04 -6.66
C CYS A 167 7.78 -20.26 -6.13
N LEU A 168 6.92 -19.22 -6.10
CA LEU A 168 5.55 -19.36 -5.59
C LEU A 168 4.75 -20.39 -6.38
N LYS A 169 3.93 -21.16 -5.66
CA LYS A 169 2.90 -22.00 -6.27
C LYS A 169 1.90 -21.14 -7.04
N ALA A 170 1.55 -21.51 -8.27
CA ALA A 170 0.46 -20.88 -9.02
C ALA A 170 -0.85 -20.84 -8.19
N GLY A 171 -1.64 -19.79 -8.36
CA GLY A 171 -2.90 -19.61 -7.65
C GLY A 171 -3.32 -18.16 -7.47
N ASN A 172 -4.37 -17.95 -6.68
CA ASN A 172 -4.87 -16.62 -6.39
C ASN A 172 -4.13 -16.05 -5.17
N TYR A 173 -3.67 -14.81 -5.28
CA TYR A 173 -2.96 -14.12 -4.21
C TYR A 173 -3.54 -12.74 -3.98
N LEU A 174 -3.66 -12.37 -2.71
CA LEU A 174 -3.90 -10.99 -2.29
C LEU A 174 -2.55 -10.35 -2.04
N VAL A 175 -2.32 -9.18 -2.62
CA VAL A 175 -1.13 -8.36 -2.38
C VAL A 175 -1.55 -7.20 -1.50
N ARG A 176 -0.80 -6.93 -0.44
CA ARG A 176 -0.94 -5.74 0.41
C ARG A 176 0.31 -4.89 0.21
N HIS A 177 0.15 -3.69 -0.30
CA HIS A 177 1.24 -2.71 -0.40
C HIS A 177 0.92 -1.52 0.48
N GLU A 178 1.94 -0.96 1.13
CA GLU A 178 1.78 0.24 1.93
C GLU A 178 2.99 1.17 1.84
N LEU A 179 2.72 2.44 2.12
CA LEU A 179 3.68 3.39 2.65
C LEU A 179 3.37 3.61 4.14
N ILE A 180 4.41 3.84 4.94
CA ILE A 180 4.26 4.27 6.33
C ILE A 180 4.89 5.65 6.43
N ALA A 181 4.11 6.72 6.56
CA ALA A 181 4.64 8.07 6.74
C ALA A 181 5.04 8.29 8.21
N LEU A 182 6.27 8.78 8.42
CA LEU A 182 6.91 8.88 9.73
C LEU A 182 7.14 10.32 10.20
N HIS A 183 6.61 11.31 9.47
CA HIS A 183 6.80 12.73 9.78
C HIS A 183 6.23 13.15 11.14
N SER A 184 5.24 12.40 11.65
CA SER A 184 4.61 12.61 12.96
C SER A 184 4.81 11.41 13.91
N ALA A 185 5.75 10.52 13.62
CA ALA A 185 5.89 9.23 14.32
C ALA A 185 6.74 9.26 15.59
N PHE A 186 7.12 10.43 16.12
CA PHE A 186 7.94 10.56 17.33
C PHE A 186 7.27 9.89 18.57
N SER A 187 5.95 9.81 18.57
CA SER A 187 5.14 9.08 19.57
C SER A 187 4.07 8.25 18.87
N TYR A 188 3.42 7.34 19.61
CA TYR A 188 2.26 6.59 19.13
C TYR A 188 0.98 6.96 19.91
N PRO A 189 -0.17 7.18 19.24
CA PRO A 189 -0.34 7.23 17.78
C PRO A 189 0.47 8.37 17.14
N GLY A 190 0.83 8.20 15.86
CA GLY A 190 1.64 9.19 15.12
C GLY A 190 2.14 8.71 13.75
N ALA A 191 2.55 7.45 13.65
CA ALA A 191 2.80 6.83 12.34
C ALA A 191 1.49 6.73 11.53
N GLN A 192 1.58 7.07 10.25
CA GLN A 192 0.45 7.07 9.32
C GLN A 192 0.64 6.00 8.26
N PHE A 193 -0.30 5.06 8.19
CA PHE A 193 -0.22 3.88 7.33
C PHE A 193 -1.16 4.05 6.13
N TYR A 194 -0.67 3.73 4.93
CA TYR A 194 -1.44 3.82 3.70
C TYR A 194 -1.50 2.45 3.02
N PRO A 195 -2.19 1.46 3.62
CA PRO A 195 -2.34 0.15 3.00
C PRO A 195 -3.35 0.19 1.85
N GLY A 196 -3.02 -0.50 0.77
CA GLY A 196 -3.92 -0.83 -0.32
C GLY A 196 -3.71 -2.27 -0.76
N CYS A 197 -4.79 -2.93 -1.18
CA CYS A 197 -4.74 -4.33 -1.59
C CYS A 197 -5.20 -4.54 -3.03
N HIS A 198 -4.53 -5.47 -3.73
CA HIS A 198 -4.93 -5.92 -5.07
C HIS A 198 -4.78 -7.41 -5.26
N GLN A 199 -5.58 -7.95 -6.18
CA GLN A 199 -5.75 -9.39 -6.35
C GLN A 199 -5.05 -9.85 -7.62
N LEU A 200 -4.22 -10.87 -7.48
CA LEU A 200 -3.47 -11.49 -8.56
C LEU A 200 -3.93 -12.93 -8.80
N LYS A 201 -3.86 -13.36 -10.05
CA LYS A 201 -3.86 -14.77 -10.45
C LYS A 201 -2.45 -15.11 -10.93
N VAL A 202 -1.64 -15.65 -10.03
CA VAL A 202 -0.25 -16.02 -10.30
C VAL A 202 -0.21 -17.30 -11.14
N THR A 203 0.52 -17.26 -12.26
CA THR A 203 0.73 -18.38 -13.17
C THR A 203 2.21 -18.82 -13.18
N GLY A 204 2.47 -20.05 -13.62
CA GLY A 204 3.80 -20.65 -13.58
C GLY A 204 4.33 -20.79 -12.14
N GLY A 205 5.64 -20.65 -11.99
CA GLY A 205 6.32 -20.67 -10.70
C GLY A 205 6.75 -22.05 -10.23
N GLY A 206 6.82 -22.24 -8.91
CA GLY A 206 7.33 -23.44 -8.26
C GLY A 206 6.30 -24.09 -7.33
N SER A 207 6.79 -24.70 -6.25
CA SER A 207 5.98 -25.33 -5.21
C SER A 207 6.20 -24.71 -3.82
N ALA A 208 6.90 -23.57 -3.75
CA ALA A 208 7.24 -22.97 -2.47
C ALA A 208 5.98 -22.50 -1.73
N THR A 209 5.96 -22.80 -0.43
CA THR A 209 4.96 -22.35 0.52
C THR A 209 5.65 -21.43 1.52
N PRO A 210 5.39 -20.11 1.50
CA PRO A 210 6.04 -19.18 2.41
C PRO A 210 5.77 -19.51 3.88
N GLY A 211 6.82 -19.44 4.71
CA GLY A 211 6.73 -19.51 6.17
C GLY A 211 6.73 -18.12 6.83
N ASN A 212 6.83 -18.07 8.17
CA ASN A 212 6.86 -16.84 8.96
C ASN A 212 5.67 -15.89 8.67
N LEU A 213 4.48 -16.48 8.53
CA LEU A 213 3.27 -15.75 8.22
C LEU A 213 2.85 -14.87 9.40
N VAL A 214 2.36 -13.68 9.09
CA VAL A 214 1.84 -12.72 10.07
C VAL A 214 0.40 -12.32 9.74
N ALA A 215 -0.28 -11.71 10.70
CA ALA A 215 -1.64 -11.19 10.56
C ALA A 215 -1.64 -9.65 10.52
N PHE A 216 -2.63 -9.06 9.86
CA PHE A 216 -2.91 -7.62 9.93
C PHE A 216 -4.37 -7.45 10.38
N PRO A 217 -4.65 -6.96 11.60
CA PRO A 217 -3.71 -6.51 12.64
C PRO A 217 -2.89 -7.66 13.26
N GLY A 218 -1.73 -7.33 13.84
CA GLY A 218 -0.86 -8.26 14.59
C GLY A 218 0.62 -8.19 14.25
N ALA A 219 0.97 -7.96 12.98
CA ALA A 219 2.35 -7.90 12.49
C ALA A 219 3.12 -6.69 13.01
N TYR A 220 2.41 -5.59 13.30
CA TYR A 220 2.97 -4.35 13.81
C TYR A 220 2.52 -4.11 15.25
N LYS A 221 3.43 -3.58 16.05
CA LYS A 221 3.17 -3.10 17.41
C LYS A 221 3.46 -1.61 17.46
N SER A 222 2.72 -0.89 18.30
CA SER A 222 2.97 0.54 18.54
C SER A 222 4.40 0.82 19.00
N THR A 223 4.99 -0.11 19.76
CA THR A 223 6.35 -0.02 20.30
C THR A 223 7.43 -0.50 19.34
N ASP A 224 7.10 -0.94 18.12
CA ASP A 224 8.14 -1.34 17.17
C ASP A 224 9.02 -0.13 16.84
N PRO A 225 10.35 -0.29 16.76
CA PRO A 225 11.28 0.83 16.56
C PRO A 225 11.12 1.52 15.20
N GLY A 226 10.45 0.88 14.24
CA GLY A 226 10.08 1.47 12.96
C GLY A 226 8.72 2.16 12.94
N ILE A 227 7.93 2.05 14.01
CA ILE A 227 6.58 2.61 14.14
C ILE A 227 6.58 3.83 15.07
N THR A 228 7.16 3.72 16.26
CA THR A 228 7.49 4.91 17.08
C THR A 228 8.93 5.30 16.75
N TYR A 229 9.09 6.31 15.90
CA TYR A 229 10.37 6.68 15.29
C TYR A 229 10.49 8.19 15.06
N ASP A 230 11.67 8.74 15.38
CA ASP A 230 12.02 10.14 15.12
C ASP A 230 12.74 10.28 13.77
N ALA A 231 11.98 10.62 12.72
CA ALA A 231 12.51 10.75 11.35
C ALA A 231 13.49 11.91 11.17
N TYR A 232 13.51 12.88 12.08
CA TYR A 232 14.34 14.09 12.00
C TYR A 232 15.74 13.90 12.59
N LYS A 233 15.97 12.83 13.34
CA LYS A 233 17.32 12.44 13.80
C LYS A 233 18.06 11.67 12.72
N ALA A 234 19.36 11.89 12.60
CA ALA A 234 20.25 11.10 11.76
C ALA A 234 20.52 9.73 12.40
N GLN A 235 19.57 8.82 12.26
CA GLN A 235 19.62 7.46 12.83
C GLN A 235 19.17 6.43 11.79
N THR A 236 19.58 5.17 11.97
CA THR A 236 19.15 4.07 11.09
C THR A 236 17.66 3.76 11.31
N TYR A 237 17.08 2.97 10.41
CA TYR A 237 15.66 2.59 10.47
C TYR A 237 15.52 1.08 10.38
N ILE A 238 14.75 0.50 11.32
CA ILE A 238 14.39 -0.92 11.29
C ILE A 238 12.98 -1.00 10.70
N ILE A 239 12.85 -1.63 9.54
CA ILE A 239 11.57 -1.78 8.86
C ILE A 239 10.68 -2.74 9.68
N PRO A 240 9.42 -2.39 9.98
CA PRO A 240 8.54 -3.21 10.79
C PRO A 240 8.07 -4.49 10.05
N GLY A 241 7.57 -5.47 10.80
CA GLY A 241 7.07 -6.74 10.27
C GLY A 241 8.12 -7.84 10.11
N PRO A 242 7.75 -9.00 9.53
CA PRO A 242 8.63 -10.16 9.40
C PRO A 242 9.75 -9.92 8.37
N ALA A 243 10.73 -10.82 8.31
CA ALA A 243 11.74 -10.81 7.26
C ALA A 243 11.12 -11.00 5.86
N VAL A 244 11.80 -10.48 4.83
CA VAL A 244 11.42 -10.71 3.42
C VAL A 244 11.54 -12.19 3.08
N PHE A 245 10.49 -12.75 2.48
CA PHE A 245 10.49 -14.09 1.92
C PHE A 245 11.43 -14.15 0.71
N SER A 246 12.34 -15.12 0.73
CA SER A 246 13.22 -15.45 -0.37
C SER A 246 12.87 -16.84 -0.91
N CYS A 247 12.86 -16.94 -2.24
CA CYS A 247 13.25 -18.19 -2.89
C CYS A 247 14.75 -18.41 -2.62
#